data_AF-A0A8S2S100-F1
#
_entry.id   AF-A0A8S2S100-F1
#
_cell.length_a   1.000
_cell.length_b   1.000
_cell.length_c   1.000
_cell.angle_alpha   90.00
_cell.angle_beta   90.00
_cell.angle_gamma   90.00
#
_symmetry.space_group_name_H-M   'P 1'
#
loop_
_entity.id
_entity.type
_entity.pdbx_description
1 polymer ?
#
loop_
_entity_poly.entity_id
_entity_poly.type
_entity_poly.pdbx_seq_one_letter_code
_entity_poly.pdbx_strand_id
1 'polypeptide(L)'
;MGGDVIGDINYFSSTKDGCPPCVIPCSIPTTQRSNIEHACVPMTIYDLRGKEKSVDLDKNAFEILKYDGSIQEEFEEGSEAQQTYYKEISNILKQRLNASKVIIYNYAFRSRGVVQPDAQHDDTHREPALYPHVDIDPSAVQDLV
;
A
#
# COMPACT_ATOMS: atom_id res chain seq x y z
N MET A 1 -9.31 18.18 13.68
CA MET A 1 -10.63 17.93 13.06
C MET A 1 -10.36 17.51 11.63
N GLY A 2 -10.89 16.35 11.22
CA GLY A 2 -10.84 15.93 9.84
C GLY A 2 -12.22 15.57 9.37
N GLY A 3 -12.46 15.80 8.10
CA GLY A 3 -13.68 15.44 7.40
C GLY A 3 -13.31 15.02 5.98
N ASP A 4 -14.33 14.63 5.23
CA ASP A 4 -14.16 14.16 3.87
C ASP A 4 -13.55 15.25 2.99
N VAL A 5 -12.70 14.87 2.04
CA VAL A 5 -12.04 15.78 1.10
C VAL A 5 -12.27 15.32 -0.33
N ILE A 6 -12.16 16.23 -1.29
CA ILE A 6 -12.08 15.86 -2.70
C ILE A 6 -10.61 15.70 -3.07
N GLY A 7 -10.26 14.59 -3.70
CA GLY A 7 -8.93 14.34 -4.25
C GLY A 7 -9.01 13.54 -5.54
N ASP A 8 -7.97 13.64 -6.35
CA ASP A 8 -7.89 12.94 -7.62
C ASP A 8 -7.41 11.50 -7.44
N ILE A 9 -8.14 10.56 -8.02
CA ILE A 9 -7.74 9.16 -8.17
C ILE A 9 -7.22 8.95 -9.59
N ASN A 10 -6.03 8.36 -9.71
CA ASN A 10 -5.32 8.21 -10.98
C ASN A 10 -5.61 6.84 -11.61
N TYR A 11 -6.51 6.79 -12.59
CA TYR A 11 -6.84 5.55 -13.30
C TYR A 11 -5.88 5.31 -14.44
N PHE A 12 -5.51 4.06 -14.70
CA PHE A 12 -4.84 3.70 -15.95
C PHE A 12 -5.64 4.20 -17.16
N SER A 13 -4.96 4.85 -18.11
CA SER A 13 -5.56 5.33 -19.36
C SER A 13 -4.90 4.67 -20.58
N SER A 14 -3.62 4.90 -20.74
CA SER A 14 -2.85 4.55 -21.95
C SER A 14 -1.38 4.39 -21.60
N THR A 15 -0.58 3.95 -22.56
CA THR A 15 0.88 4.03 -22.48
C THR A 15 1.41 5.06 -23.47
N LYS A 16 2.43 5.82 -23.05
CA LYS A 16 3.04 6.90 -23.84
C LYS A 16 3.57 6.43 -25.20
N ASP A 17 4.02 5.18 -25.23
CA ASP A 17 4.73 4.57 -26.35
C ASP A 17 3.90 3.50 -27.07
N GLY A 18 2.67 3.21 -26.62
CA GLY A 18 1.84 2.13 -27.14
C GLY A 18 2.35 0.72 -26.83
N CYS A 19 3.46 0.61 -26.09
CA CYS A 19 3.98 -0.66 -25.59
C CYS A 19 3.12 -1.13 -24.40
N PRO A 20 3.20 -2.42 -24.00
CA PRO A 20 2.58 -2.89 -22.77
C PRO A 20 2.99 -2.04 -21.54
N PRO A 21 2.09 -1.85 -20.56
CA PRO A 21 2.36 -1.05 -19.38
C PRO A 21 3.54 -1.63 -18.59
N CYS A 22 4.42 -0.75 -18.15
CA CYS A 22 5.63 -1.07 -17.41
C CYS A 22 5.86 -0.04 -16.29
N VAL A 23 6.21 -0.55 -15.11
CA VAL A 23 6.69 0.23 -13.97
C VAL A 23 8.04 -0.34 -13.58
N ILE A 24 9.06 0.50 -13.59
CA ILE A 24 10.43 0.12 -13.26
C ILE A 24 10.61 0.27 -11.74
N PRO A 25 10.98 -0.80 -11.01
CA PRO A 25 11.22 -0.76 -9.57
C PRO A 25 12.19 0.35 -9.15
N CYS A 26 12.00 0.89 -7.95
CA CYS A 26 12.85 1.96 -7.41
C CYS A 26 14.34 1.55 -7.33
N SER A 27 14.60 0.27 -7.11
CA SER A 27 15.94 -0.34 -7.01
C SER A 27 16.75 -0.28 -8.31
N ILE A 28 16.14 0.04 -9.45
CA ILE A 28 16.82 0.18 -10.74
C ILE A 28 17.01 1.67 -11.06
N PRO A 29 18.24 2.19 -11.19
CA PRO A 29 18.47 3.57 -11.62
C PRO A 29 17.97 3.78 -13.06
N THR A 30 17.00 4.67 -13.26
CA THR A 30 16.43 5.00 -14.58
C THR A 30 15.89 6.44 -14.62
N THR A 31 15.92 7.05 -15.81
CA THR A 31 15.31 8.36 -16.08
C THR A 31 13.80 8.29 -16.30
N GLN A 32 13.28 7.13 -16.71
CA GLN A 32 11.85 6.89 -16.89
C GLN A 32 11.39 5.78 -15.96
N ARG A 33 10.48 6.10 -15.04
CA ARG A 33 9.95 5.16 -14.04
C ARG A 33 8.76 4.35 -14.53
N SER A 34 8.00 4.90 -15.47
CA SER A 34 6.87 4.20 -16.07
C SER A 34 6.56 4.77 -17.46
N ASN A 35 5.94 3.96 -18.31
CA ASN A 35 5.30 4.41 -19.56
C ASN A 35 3.78 4.63 -19.41
N ILE A 36 3.21 4.45 -18.23
CA ILE A 36 1.78 4.58 -17.97
C ILE A 36 1.38 6.07 -17.95
N GLU A 37 0.23 6.34 -18.54
CA GLU A 37 -0.52 7.58 -18.42
C GLU A 37 -1.76 7.36 -17.57
N HIS A 38 -2.08 8.35 -16.74
CA HIS A 38 -3.23 8.30 -15.86
C HIS A 38 -4.31 9.29 -16.29
N ALA A 39 -5.57 8.86 -16.18
CA ALA A 39 -6.72 9.72 -16.16
C ALA A 39 -7.09 10.06 -14.71
N CYS A 40 -6.96 11.34 -14.34
CA CYS A 40 -7.34 11.82 -13.00
C CYS A 40 -8.86 11.97 -12.91
N VAL A 41 -9.46 11.33 -11.91
CA VAL A 41 -10.90 11.45 -11.62
C VAL A 41 -11.08 12.01 -10.21
N PRO A 42 -11.75 13.16 -10.04
CA PRO A 42 -12.01 13.71 -8.72
C PRO A 42 -13.01 12.84 -7.96
N MET A 43 -12.65 12.41 -6.76
CA MET A 43 -13.47 11.57 -5.91
C MET A 43 -13.52 12.08 -4.48
N THR A 44 -14.58 11.71 -3.76
CA THR A 44 -14.68 11.94 -2.32
C THR A 44 -13.83 10.92 -1.57
N ILE A 45 -12.86 11.42 -0.82
CA ILE A 45 -12.02 10.65 0.10
C ILE A 45 -12.65 10.80 1.49
N TYR A 46 -13.22 9.70 1.98
CA TYR A 46 -13.92 9.68 3.27
C TYR A 46 -12.94 9.60 4.45
N ASP A 47 -13.17 10.41 5.48
CA ASP A 47 -12.43 10.31 6.74
C ASP A 47 -12.96 9.16 7.59
N LEU A 48 -12.11 8.15 7.81
CA LEU A 48 -12.42 6.96 8.60
C LEU A 48 -12.14 7.10 10.10
N ARG A 49 -11.54 8.21 10.56
CA ARG A 49 -11.25 8.40 11.99
C ARG A 49 -12.54 8.40 12.80
N GLY A 50 -12.60 7.55 13.83
CA GLY A 50 -13.78 7.33 14.66
C GLY A 50 -14.88 6.49 14.01
N LYS A 51 -14.66 6.02 12.77
CA LYS A 51 -15.57 5.17 12.00
C LYS A 51 -14.89 3.86 11.57
N GLU A 52 -13.82 3.44 12.24
CA GLU A 52 -12.99 2.32 11.83
C GLU A 52 -13.79 1.00 11.74
N LYS A 53 -14.81 0.85 12.59
CA LYS A 53 -15.72 -0.32 12.61
C LYS A 53 -16.77 -0.32 11.50
N SER A 54 -16.84 0.74 10.68
CA SER A 54 -17.81 0.84 9.58
C SER A 54 -17.38 0.09 8.32
N VAL A 55 -16.11 -0.32 8.25
CA VAL A 55 -15.55 -1.10 7.15
C VAL A 55 -15.19 -2.50 7.63
N ASP A 56 -15.50 -3.50 6.82
CA ASP A 56 -15.17 -4.89 7.10
C ASP A 56 -14.65 -5.61 5.84
N LEU A 57 -13.89 -6.68 6.07
CA LEU A 57 -13.18 -7.38 5.00
C LEU A 57 -14.12 -7.94 3.93
N ASP A 58 -15.31 -8.41 4.33
CA ASP A 58 -16.25 -9.08 3.42
C ASP A 58 -16.95 -8.08 2.48
N LYS A 59 -17.24 -6.86 2.97
CA LYS A 59 -17.95 -5.84 2.19
C LYS A 59 -17.03 -4.86 1.49
N ASN A 60 -15.91 -4.52 2.11
CA ASN A 60 -15.03 -3.45 1.66
C ASN A 60 -13.72 -3.98 1.08
N ALA A 61 -13.46 -5.29 1.16
CA ALA A 61 -12.17 -5.91 0.83
C ALA A 61 -10.98 -5.42 1.67
N PHE A 62 -11.25 -4.65 2.74
CA PHE A 62 -10.27 -4.26 3.76
C PHE A 62 -10.95 -4.06 5.12
N GLU A 63 -10.17 -4.16 6.18
CA GLU A 63 -10.61 -3.92 7.56
C GLU A 63 -9.52 -3.14 8.30
N ILE A 64 -9.94 -2.30 9.26
CA ILE A 64 -9.02 -1.60 10.16
C ILE A 64 -8.99 -2.34 11.49
N LEU A 65 -7.84 -2.92 11.82
CA LEU A 65 -7.57 -3.53 13.11
C LEU A 65 -6.63 -2.63 13.92
N LYS A 66 -6.98 -2.39 15.18
CA LYS A 66 -6.08 -1.73 16.11
C LYS A 66 -5.00 -2.72 16.54
N TYR A 67 -3.74 -2.32 16.40
CA TYR A 67 -2.61 -3.09 16.91
C TYR A 67 -2.28 -2.62 18.34
N ASP A 68 -2.55 -3.49 19.31
CA ASP A 68 -2.29 -3.26 20.74
C ASP A 68 -1.09 -4.11 21.24
N GLY A 69 -0.15 -4.43 20.34
CA GLY A 69 1.03 -5.24 20.68
C GLY A 69 2.13 -4.46 21.41
N SER A 70 3.23 -5.13 21.71
CA SER A 70 4.32 -4.55 22.52
C SER A 70 5.22 -3.59 21.74
N ILE A 71 5.26 -3.70 20.40
CA ILE A 71 6.17 -2.94 19.54
C ILE A 71 5.47 -1.69 19.01
N GLN A 72 5.52 -0.60 19.76
CA GLN A 72 4.85 0.67 19.42
C GLN A 72 5.77 1.68 18.74
N GLU A 73 7.07 1.44 18.75
CA GLU A 73 8.11 2.33 18.21
C GLU A 73 8.68 1.79 16.89
N GLU A 74 9.34 2.66 16.13
CA GLU A 74 10.11 2.27 14.95
C GLU A 74 11.24 1.30 15.33
N PHE A 75 11.50 0.32 14.46
CA PHE A 75 12.52 -0.69 14.67
C PHE A 75 13.31 -0.94 13.39
N GLU A 76 14.55 -1.39 13.56
CA GLU A 76 15.46 -1.69 12.46
C GLU A 76 15.18 -3.07 11.86
N GLU A 77 15.59 -3.24 10.61
CA GLU A 77 15.63 -4.53 9.93
C GLU A 77 16.53 -5.53 10.68
N GLY A 78 16.07 -6.78 10.81
CA GLY A 78 16.74 -7.87 11.51
C GLY A 78 16.62 -7.84 13.03
N SER A 79 16.05 -6.78 13.61
CA SER A 79 15.98 -6.61 15.07
C SER A 79 15.07 -7.62 15.78
N GLU A 80 15.31 -7.85 17.07
CA GLU A 80 14.41 -8.65 17.92
C GLU A 80 13.00 -8.03 18.00
N ALA A 81 12.91 -6.71 17.90
CA ALA A 81 11.64 -5.98 17.84
C ALA A 81 10.84 -6.35 16.58
N GLN A 82 11.48 -6.42 15.41
CA GLN A 82 10.83 -6.87 14.18
C GLN A 82 10.29 -8.31 14.30
N GLN A 83 11.08 -9.23 14.86
CA GLN A 83 10.66 -10.62 15.06
C GLN A 83 9.46 -10.71 16.01
N THR A 84 9.48 -9.92 17.09
CA THR A 84 8.39 -9.84 18.07
C THR A 84 7.13 -9.28 17.41
N TYR A 85 7.25 -8.16 16.68
CA TYR A 85 6.17 -7.57 15.91
C TYR A 85 5.53 -8.58 14.95
N TYR A 86 6.33 -9.30 14.16
CA TYR A 86 5.82 -10.33 13.23
C TYR A 86 5.10 -11.48 13.91
N LYS A 87 5.59 -11.92 15.06
CA LYS A 87 4.90 -12.93 15.87
C LYS A 87 3.54 -12.42 16.36
N GLU A 88 3.49 -11.18 16.83
CA GLU A 88 2.26 -10.57 17.33
C GLU A 88 1.23 -10.35 16.21
N ILE A 89 1.63 -9.77 15.06
CA ILE A 89 0.68 -9.58 13.94
C ILE A 89 0.17 -10.93 13.44
N SER A 90 1.04 -11.94 13.37
CA SER A 90 0.65 -13.27 12.92
C SER A 90 -0.38 -13.90 13.84
N ASN A 91 -0.27 -13.69 15.15
CA ASN A 91 -1.25 -14.18 16.11
C ASN A 91 -2.58 -13.43 16.00
N ILE A 92 -2.55 -12.10 15.84
CA ILE A 92 -3.74 -11.28 15.62
C ILE A 92 -4.48 -11.73 14.36
N LEU A 93 -3.77 -11.90 13.25
CA LEU A 93 -4.36 -12.35 11.98
C LEU A 93 -4.92 -13.78 12.06
N LYS A 94 -4.20 -14.71 12.72
CA LYS A 94 -4.71 -16.07 12.93
C LYS A 94 -6.02 -16.07 13.71
N GLN A 95 -6.09 -15.30 14.80
CA GLN A 95 -7.31 -15.21 15.61
C GLN A 95 -8.45 -14.52 14.84
N ARG A 96 -8.17 -13.38 14.20
CA ARG A 96 -9.19 -12.58 13.51
C ARG A 96 -9.77 -13.28 12.28
N LEU A 97 -8.94 -14.00 11.54
CA LEU A 97 -9.32 -14.67 10.29
C LEU A 97 -9.57 -16.17 10.46
N ASN A 98 -9.45 -16.69 11.68
CA ASN A 98 -9.45 -18.14 11.97
C ASN A 98 -8.49 -18.92 11.05
N ALA A 99 -7.33 -18.34 10.77
CA ALA A 99 -6.36 -18.90 9.84
C ALA A 99 -5.48 -19.95 10.51
N SER A 100 -5.24 -21.07 9.82
CA SER A 100 -4.33 -22.13 10.30
C SER A 100 -2.85 -21.72 10.21
N LYS A 101 -2.51 -20.86 9.23
CA LYS A 101 -1.15 -20.39 8.98
C LYS A 101 -1.17 -18.96 8.45
N VAL A 102 -0.19 -18.18 8.88
CA VAL A 102 0.12 -16.85 8.35
C VAL A 102 1.57 -16.88 7.88
N ILE A 103 1.83 -16.39 6.68
CA ILE A 103 3.18 -16.30 6.09
C ILE A 103 3.41 -14.84 5.72
N ILE A 104 4.41 -14.22 6.33
CA ILE A 104 4.89 -12.90 5.94
C ILE A 104 5.95 -13.13 4.87
N TYR A 105 5.62 -12.82 3.62
CA TYR A 105 6.53 -13.03 2.49
C TYR A 105 7.25 -11.74 2.05
N ASN A 106 6.76 -10.57 2.49
CA ASN A 106 7.34 -9.28 2.19
C ASN A 106 7.06 -8.28 3.32
N TYR A 107 7.91 -7.28 3.46
CA TYR A 107 7.71 -6.12 4.30
C TYR A 107 8.40 -4.90 3.68
N ALA A 108 7.88 -3.72 3.98
CA ALA A 108 8.52 -2.47 3.62
C ALA A 108 8.30 -1.46 4.75
N PHE A 109 9.36 -0.78 5.14
CA PHE A 109 9.33 0.39 5.99
C PHE A 109 8.95 1.60 5.13
N ARG A 110 7.93 2.34 5.58
CA ARG A 110 7.54 3.62 4.99
C ARG A 110 7.92 4.75 5.94
N SER A 111 9.05 5.40 5.67
CA SER A 111 9.50 6.53 6.48
C SER A 111 8.95 7.85 5.93
N ARG A 112 8.71 8.82 6.83
CA ARG A 112 8.48 10.24 6.49
C ARG A 112 9.73 11.09 6.75
N GLY A 113 10.90 10.43 6.89
CA GLY A 113 12.19 11.05 7.17
C GLY A 113 12.74 11.87 6.01
N VAL A 114 13.96 12.37 6.17
CA VAL A 114 14.67 13.10 5.11
C VAL A 114 14.86 12.15 3.92
N VAL A 115 14.28 12.51 2.77
CA VAL A 115 14.51 11.83 1.48
C VAL A 115 16.02 11.71 1.31
N GLN A 116 16.54 10.48 1.45
CA GLN A 116 17.97 10.27 1.27
C GLN A 116 18.29 10.40 -0.22
N PRO A 117 19.24 11.28 -0.62
CA PRO A 117 19.40 11.65 -2.02
C PRO A 117 19.65 10.46 -2.95
N ASP A 118 20.42 9.46 -2.50
CA ASP A 118 20.91 8.38 -3.37
C ASP A 118 21.19 7.04 -2.65
N ALA A 119 20.87 6.92 -1.36
CA ALA A 119 21.16 5.72 -0.57
C ALA A 119 19.86 5.16 0.00
N GLN A 120 19.55 3.90 -0.31
CA GLN A 120 18.39 3.13 0.20
C GLN A 120 17.03 3.35 -0.48
N HIS A 121 16.99 3.58 -1.79
CA HIS A 121 15.81 3.15 -2.57
C HIS A 121 15.91 1.64 -2.87
N ASP A 122 15.98 0.83 -1.82
CA ASP A 122 15.81 -0.62 -1.94
C ASP A 122 14.33 -0.98 -1.76
N ASP A 123 13.98 -2.25 -1.98
CA ASP A 123 12.58 -2.67 -1.92
C ASP A 123 11.99 -2.62 -0.50
N THR A 124 12.85 -2.57 0.54
CA THR A 124 12.44 -2.55 1.94
C THR A 124 12.25 -1.13 2.48
N HIS A 125 12.93 -0.12 1.94
CA HIS A 125 12.79 1.28 2.35
C HIS A 125 12.11 2.10 1.24
N ARG A 126 10.81 2.35 1.42
CA ARG A 126 9.98 3.02 0.43
C ARG A 126 9.44 4.34 0.95
N GLU A 127 9.53 5.37 0.12
CA GLU A 127 8.82 6.62 0.37
C GLU A 127 7.30 6.38 0.46
N PRO A 128 6.55 7.27 1.13
CA PRO A 128 5.10 7.24 1.10
C PRO A 128 4.59 7.32 -0.34
N ALA A 129 3.49 6.61 -0.63
CA ALA A 129 2.86 6.73 -1.94
C ALA A 129 2.45 8.19 -2.16
N LEU A 130 2.86 8.76 -3.30
CA LEU A 130 2.64 10.18 -3.61
C LEU A 130 1.19 10.46 -4.06
N TYR A 131 0.54 9.48 -4.66
CA TYR A 131 -0.82 9.58 -5.15
C TYR A 131 -1.51 8.20 -5.20
N PRO A 132 -2.85 8.16 -4.99
CA PRO A 132 -3.62 6.95 -5.20
C PRO A 132 -3.78 6.66 -6.69
N HIS A 133 -3.67 5.40 -7.07
CA HIS A 133 -3.81 4.94 -8.45
C HIS A 133 -4.59 3.64 -8.54
N VAL A 134 -5.20 3.41 -9.69
CA VAL A 134 -5.86 2.17 -10.09
C VAL A 134 -5.19 1.69 -11.37
N ASP A 135 -4.36 0.66 -11.24
CA ASP A 135 -3.51 0.16 -12.34
C ASP A 135 -4.20 -0.90 -13.22
N ILE A 136 -5.49 -1.18 -12.96
CA ILE A 136 -6.25 -2.13 -13.76
C ILE A 136 -6.58 -1.49 -15.11
N ASP A 137 -6.09 -2.10 -16.19
CA ASP A 137 -6.51 -1.77 -17.55
C ASP A 137 -7.95 -2.28 -17.76
N PRO A 138 -8.92 -1.40 -18.14
CA PRO A 138 -10.28 -1.83 -18.43
C PRO A 138 -10.37 -2.95 -19.47
N SER A 139 -9.43 -3.02 -20.43
CA SER A 139 -9.37 -4.08 -21.43
C SER A 139 -8.93 -5.44 -20.86
N ALA A 140 -8.27 -5.45 -19.69
CA ALA A 140 -7.89 -6.66 -18.98
C ALA A 140 -9.02 -7.23 -18.10
N VAL A 141 -10.11 -6.48 -17.91
CA VAL A 141 -11.30 -6.96 -17.22
C VAL A 141 -12.10 -7.81 -18.20
N GLN A 142 -12.08 -9.12 -18.03
CA GLN A 142 -12.96 -10.02 -18.77
C GLN A 142 -14.41 -9.69 -18.38
N ASP A 143 -15.28 -9.48 -19.37
CA ASP A 143 -16.72 -9.38 -19.14
C ASP A 143 -17.18 -10.67 -18.45
N LEU A 144 -17.38 -10.60 -17.14
CA LEU A 144 -18.05 -11.65 -16.38
C LEU A 144 -19.55 -11.53 -16.72
N VAL A 145 -19.94 -12.24 -17.78
CA VAL A 145 -21.34 -12.49 -18.16
C VAL A 145 -21.97 -13.50 -17.20
#